data_AF-A0AA37V2Y2-F1
#
_entry.id   AF-A0AA37V2Y2-F1
#
_cell.length_a   1.000
_cell.length_b   1.000
_cell.length_c   1.000
_cell.angle_alpha   90.00
_cell.angle_beta   90.00
_cell.angle_gamma   90.00
#
_symmetry.space_group_name_H-M   'P 1'
#
loop_
_entity.id
_entity.type
_entity.pdbx_description
1 polymer ?
#
loop_
_entity_poly.entity_id
_entity_poly.type
_entity_poly.pdbx_seq_one_letter_code
_entity_poly.pdbx_strand_id
1 'polypeptide(L)'
;MTTAPTRALPLDAIAGWEAAILASIAGASGSLDERHAQIARSGLYGEYPAILAAYHALLAHPTSGAEALKRATFLAWWSAVAPPAQSAILELPEALVRDVVHALERRLQRGAGDDELRWMLAWYHGCAPLPFDVYGSGGDAIAGFVAGHAVDGWRTRALAPAAFRNRGQMGRYWRELLDGRRLGAAG
;
A
#
# COMPACT_ATOMS: atom_id res chain seq x y z
N MET A 1 35.54 5.28 -3.77
CA MET A 1 34.57 6.35 -3.43
C MET A 1 33.51 5.74 -2.54
N THR A 2 33.54 6.04 -1.25
CA THR A 2 32.49 5.60 -0.31
C THR A 2 31.36 6.61 -0.40
N THR A 3 30.31 6.30 -1.16
CA THR A 3 29.07 7.09 -1.15
C THR A 3 28.54 7.07 0.27
N ALA A 4 28.39 8.26 0.88
CA ALA A 4 27.76 8.37 2.19
C ALA A 4 26.38 7.69 2.12
N PRO A 5 25.98 6.91 3.14
CA PRO A 5 24.68 6.25 3.13
C PRO A 5 23.60 7.33 3.04
N THR A 6 22.84 7.33 1.95
CA THR A 6 21.65 8.17 1.82
C THR A 6 20.75 7.89 3.01
N ARG A 7 20.57 8.88 3.88
CA ARG A 7 19.74 8.76 5.07
C ARG A 7 18.31 8.41 4.64
N ALA A 8 17.81 7.25 5.07
CA ALA A 8 16.43 6.85 4.81
C ALA A 8 15.46 7.88 5.41
N LEU A 9 14.41 8.22 4.66
CA LEU A 9 13.36 9.11 5.12
C LEU A 9 12.54 8.43 6.23
N PRO A 10 12.11 9.16 7.28
CA PRO A 10 11.23 8.60 8.29
C PRO A 10 9.80 8.38 7.73
N LEU A 11 9.05 7.47 8.35
CA LEU A 11 7.71 7.04 7.89
C LEU A 11 6.70 8.18 7.76
N ASP A 12 6.78 9.20 8.62
CA ASP A 12 5.93 10.38 8.59
C ASP A 12 6.27 11.30 7.41
N ALA A 13 7.55 11.45 7.07
CA ALA A 13 7.97 12.18 5.88
C ALA A 13 7.48 11.51 4.59
N ILE A 14 7.59 10.18 4.49
CA ILE A 14 7.08 9.44 3.32
C ILE A 14 5.54 9.56 3.23
N ALA A 15 4.83 9.44 4.36
CA ALA A 15 3.38 9.65 4.40
C ALA A 15 2.97 11.09 4.01
N GLY A 16 3.78 12.09 4.39
CA GLY A 16 3.59 13.47 3.99
C GLY A 16 3.77 13.68 2.49
N TRP A 17 4.74 13.00 1.87
CA TRP A 17 4.96 13.00 0.42
C TRP A 17 3.74 12.41 -0.33
N GLU A 18 3.23 11.27 0.11
CA GLU A 18 1.99 10.70 -0.45
C GLU A 18 0.80 11.66 -0.34
N ALA A 19 0.65 12.32 0.81
CA ALA A 19 -0.42 13.28 1.04
C ALA A 19 -0.31 14.51 0.13
N ALA A 20 0.90 15.01 -0.12
CA ALA A 20 1.15 16.14 -1.02
C ALA A 20 0.76 15.80 -2.47
N ILE A 21 1.10 14.60 -2.95
CA ILE A 21 0.69 14.14 -4.29
C ILE A 21 -0.83 14.01 -4.36
N LEU A 22 -1.45 13.37 -3.38
CA LEU A 22 -2.90 13.22 -3.32
C LEU A 22 -3.63 14.55 -3.30
N ALA A 23 -3.12 15.55 -2.57
CA ALA A 23 -3.66 16.90 -2.57
C ALA A 23 -3.51 17.57 -3.94
N SER A 24 -2.38 17.36 -4.61
CA SER A 24 -2.11 17.92 -5.94
C SER A 24 -3.05 17.35 -7.01
N ILE A 25 -3.36 16.05 -6.95
CA ILE A 25 -4.28 15.43 -7.92
C ILE A 25 -5.77 15.67 -7.61
N ALA A 26 -6.10 16.13 -6.39
CA ALA A 26 -7.48 16.43 -6.01
C ALA A 26 -8.09 17.57 -6.84
N GLY A 27 -7.26 18.43 -7.43
CA GLY A 27 -7.70 19.48 -8.36
C GLY A 27 -8.05 18.98 -9.76
N ALA A 28 -7.74 17.72 -10.11
CA ALA A 28 -8.06 17.17 -11.42
C ALA A 28 -9.56 16.87 -11.52
N SER A 29 -10.23 17.47 -12.50
CA SER A 29 -11.68 17.39 -12.72
C SER A 29 -12.04 16.71 -14.05
N GLY A 30 -13.31 16.31 -14.20
CA GLY A 30 -13.81 15.69 -15.43
C GLY A 30 -13.94 14.17 -15.33
N SER A 31 -14.00 13.50 -16.48
CA SER A 31 -14.03 12.05 -16.61
C SER A 31 -12.76 11.39 -16.06
N LEU A 32 -12.76 10.06 -15.90
CA LEU A 32 -11.56 9.33 -15.46
C LEU A 32 -10.38 9.54 -16.43
N ASP A 33 -10.64 9.59 -17.73
CA ASP A 33 -9.61 9.79 -18.76
C ASP A 33 -9.08 11.23 -18.73
N GLU A 34 -9.97 12.22 -18.57
CA GLU A 34 -9.57 13.63 -18.46
C GLU A 34 -8.71 13.87 -17.21
N ARG A 35 -9.09 13.27 -16.08
CA ARG A 35 -8.33 13.32 -14.83
C ARG A 35 -6.99 12.61 -14.99
N HIS A 36 -6.98 11.42 -15.59
CA HIS A 36 -5.75 10.68 -15.88
C HIS A 36 -4.77 11.52 -16.72
N ALA A 37 -5.25 12.14 -17.80
CA ALA A 37 -4.44 12.96 -18.68
C ALA A 37 -3.89 14.21 -17.98
N GLN A 38 -4.68 14.85 -17.10
CA GLN A 38 -4.22 15.97 -16.28
C GLN A 38 -3.07 15.57 -15.34
N ILE A 39 -3.22 14.43 -14.64
CA ILE A 39 -2.21 13.93 -13.70
C ILE A 39 -0.94 13.47 -14.45
N ALA A 40 -1.10 12.83 -15.63
CA ALA A 40 0.02 12.44 -16.46
C ALA A 40 0.86 13.64 -16.89
N ARG A 41 0.21 14.73 -17.34
CA ARG A 41 0.89 15.97 -17.75
C ARG A 41 1.65 16.68 -16.63
N SER A 42 1.22 16.54 -15.37
CA SER A 42 1.93 17.13 -14.23
C SER A 42 3.15 16.32 -13.78
N GLY A 43 3.35 15.11 -14.32
CA GLY A 43 4.45 14.23 -13.93
C GLY A 43 4.29 13.56 -12.57
N LEU A 44 3.17 13.80 -11.86
CA LEU A 44 2.96 13.32 -10.49
C LEU A 44 2.97 11.79 -10.36
N TYR A 45 2.65 11.05 -11.42
CA TYR A 45 2.77 9.59 -11.42
C TYR A 45 4.21 9.10 -11.20
N GLY A 46 5.21 9.90 -11.61
CA GLY A 46 6.63 9.56 -11.49
C GLY A 46 7.16 9.52 -10.05
N GLU A 47 6.39 10.01 -9.09
CA GLU A 47 6.79 10.08 -7.68
C GLU A 47 6.63 8.75 -6.95
N TYR A 48 5.63 7.94 -7.32
CA TYR A 48 5.31 6.70 -6.59
C TYR A 48 6.38 5.61 -6.62
N PRO A 49 7.13 5.41 -7.72
CA PRO A 49 8.31 4.54 -7.71
C PRO A 49 9.30 4.91 -6.60
N ALA A 50 9.55 6.21 -6.40
CA ALA A 50 10.47 6.69 -5.38
C ALA A 50 9.89 6.58 -3.95
N ILE A 51 8.59 6.80 -3.78
CA ILE A 51 7.88 6.55 -2.51
C ILE A 51 7.96 5.07 -2.11
N LEU A 52 7.67 4.16 -3.05
CA LEU A 52 7.77 2.72 -2.78
C LEU A 52 9.21 2.34 -2.43
N ALA A 53 10.21 2.90 -3.12
CA ALA A 53 11.62 2.65 -2.85
C ALA A 53 12.01 3.15 -1.44
N ALA A 54 11.47 4.28 -1.01
CA ALA A 54 11.67 4.81 0.34
C ALA A 54 11.10 3.87 1.42
N TYR A 55 9.90 3.31 1.23
CA TYR A 55 9.37 2.30 2.13
C TYR A 55 10.18 1.00 2.09
N HIS A 56 10.59 0.56 0.90
CA HIS A 56 11.42 -0.63 0.72
C HIS A 56 12.76 -0.51 1.48
N ALA A 57 13.40 0.66 1.45
CA ALA A 57 14.63 0.93 2.20
C ALA A 57 14.46 0.81 3.73
N LEU A 58 13.24 0.96 4.25
CA LEU A 58 12.93 0.84 5.68
C LEU A 58 12.59 -0.58 6.13
N LEU A 59 12.49 -1.57 5.23
CA LEU A 59 12.03 -2.92 5.59
C LEU A 59 12.94 -3.62 6.61
N ALA A 60 14.24 -3.32 6.58
CA ALA A 60 15.20 -3.83 7.55
C ALA A 60 15.30 -2.99 8.85
N HIS A 61 14.60 -1.85 8.93
CA HIS A 61 14.67 -0.97 10.10
C HIS A 61 14.01 -1.65 11.32
N PRO A 62 14.67 -1.70 12.49
CA PRO A 62 14.21 -2.51 13.63
C PRO A 62 12.85 -2.06 14.17
N THR A 63 12.58 -0.75 14.17
CA THR A 63 11.32 -0.20 14.72
C THR A 63 10.32 0.22 13.65
N SER A 64 10.74 0.34 12.39
CA SER A 64 9.89 0.86 11.30
C SER A 64 9.58 -0.19 10.23
N GLY A 65 10.31 -1.30 10.19
CA GLY A 65 10.20 -2.30 9.12
C GLY A 65 8.83 -2.95 9.02
N ALA A 66 8.17 -3.23 10.15
CA ALA A 66 6.82 -3.79 10.15
C ALA A 66 5.79 -2.83 9.53
N GLU A 67 5.87 -1.56 9.90
CA GLU A 67 4.96 -0.52 9.40
C GLU A 67 5.27 -0.14 7.95
N ALA A 68 6.56 -0.05 7.59
CA ALA A 68 7.00 0.16 6.21
C ALA A 68 6.52 -0.96 5.30
N LEU A 69 6.59 -2.22 5.75
CA LEU A 69 6.09 -3.35 4.99
C LEU A 69 4.58 -3.27 4.75
N LYS A 70 3.77 -2.98 5.78
CA LYS A 70 2.32 -2.80 5.61
C LYS A 70 2.00 -1.76 4.54
N ARG A 71 2.67 -0.61 4.59
CA ARG A 71 2.48 0.50 3.62
C ARG A 71 2.96 0.14 2.22
N ALA A 72 4.13 -0.49 2.09
CA ALA A 72 4.66 -0.93 0.81
C ALA A 72 3.74 -1.98 0.16
N THR A 73 3.29 -2.97 0.93
CA THR A 73 2.32 -3.99 0.49
C THR A 73 1.01 -3.34 0.04
N PHE A 74 0.51 -2.36 0.80
CA PHE A 74 -0.67 -1.61 0.38
C PHE A 74 -0.45 -0.89 -0.95
N LEU A 75 0.67 -0.22 -1.17
CA LEU A 75 0.92 0.50 -2.43
C LEU A 75 1.02 -0.46 -3.62
N ALA A 76 1.73 -1.59 -3.46
CA ALA A 76 1.82 -2.65 -4.46
C ALA A 76 0.44 -3.24 -4.82
N TRP A 77 -0.41 -3.44 -3.80
CA TRP A 77 -1.78 -3.90 -4.02
C TRP A 77 -2.64 -2.81 -4.67
N TRP A 78 -2.61 -1.59 -4.13
CA TRP A 78 -3.44 -0.47 -4.54
C TRP A 78 -3.18 -0.03 -5.98
N SER A 79 -1.93 -0.11 -6.44
CA SER A 79 -1.57 0.16 -7.84
C SER A 79 -2.16 -0.82 -8.84
N ALA A 80 -2.45 -2.06 -8.40
CA ALA A 80 -3.00 -3.09 -9.28
C ALA A 80 -4.52 -3.10 -9.32
N VAL A 81 -5.19 -2.61 -8.27
CA VAL A 81 -6.65 -2.73 -8.11
C VAL A 81 -7.40 -1.44 -8.41
N ALA A 82 -6.74 -0.28 -8.33
CA ALA A 82 -7.39 1.00 -8.59
C ALA A 82 -6.87 1.67 -9.86
N PRO A 83 -7.76 2.29 -10.64
CA PRO A 83 -7.36 3.13 -11.77
C PRO A 83 -6.36 4.22 -11.32
N PRO A 84 -5.36 4.58 -12.15
CA PRO A 84 -4.38 5.61 -11.80
C PRO A 84 -4.98 6.96 -11.40
N ALA A 85 -6.09 7.36 -12.04
CA ALA A 85 -6.82 8.60 -11.69
C ALA A 85 -7.44 8.58 -10.28
N GLN A 86 -7.55 7.40 -9.66
CA GLN A 86 -8.03 7.22 -8.28
C GLN A 86 -6.87 6.96 -7.31
N SER A 87 -5.89 6.14 -7.69
CA SER A 87 -4.77 5.77 -6.81
C SER A 87 -3.65 6.80 -6.78
N ALA A 88 -3.56 7.67 -7.80
CA ALA A 88 -2.37 8.45 -8.11
C ALA A 88 -1.14 7.60 -8.51
N ILE A 89 -1.32 6.29 -8.72
CA ILE A 89 -0.24 5.35 -9.06
C ILE A 89 -0.50 4.81 -10.46
N LEU A 90 0.38 5.15 -11.41
CA LEU A 90 0.27 4.64 -12.78
C LEU A 90 0.89 3.25 -12.91
N GLU A 91 2.17 3.16 -12.56
CA GLU A 91 2.95 1.94 -12.66
C GLU A 91 4.03 1.98 -11.57
N LEU A 92 4.29 0.83 -10.96
CA LEU A 92 5.39 0.65 -10.01
C LEU A 92 6.42 -0.27 -10.65
N PRO A 93 7.73 -0.06 -10.41
CA PRO A 93 8.76 -0.93 -10.96
C PRO A 93 8.51 -2.38 -10.53
N GLU A 94 8.36 -3.29 -11.49
CA GLU A 94 8.00 -4.69 -11.24
C GLU A 94 8.94 -5.36 -10.24
N ALA A 95 10.25 -5.14 -10.39
CA ALA A 95 11.26 -5.66 -9.48
C ALA A 95 11.04 -5.21 -8.03
N LEU A 96 10.64 -3.95 -7.83
CA LEU A 96 10.41 -3.39 -6.50
C LEU A 96 9.10 -3.93 -5.88
N VAL A 97 8.06 -4.11 -6.70
CA VAL A 97 6.83 -4.77 -6.26
C VAL A 97 7.11 -6.21 -5.83
N ARG A 98 7.87 -6.95 -6.66
CA ARG A 98 8.32 -8.32 -6.36
C ARG A 98 9.13 -8.41 -5.07
N ASP A 99 10.06 -7.48 -4.86
CA ASP A 99 10.87 -7.43 -3.65
C ASP A 99 10.02 -7.20 -2.38
N VAL A 100 9.00 -6.33 -2.46
CA VAL A 100 8.05 -6.11 -1.37
C VAL A 100 7.22 -7.35 -1.08
N VAL A 101 6.69 -8.02 -2.11
CA VAL A 101 5.90 -9.26 -1.94
C VAL A 101 6.76 -10.37 -1.35
N HIS A 102 7.98 -10.58 -1.84
CA HIS A 102 8.90 -11.55 -1.25
C HIS A 102 9.30 -11.19 0.19
N ALA A 103 9.48 -9.90 0.50
CA ALA A 103 9.76 -9.46 1.87
C ALA A 103 8.57 -9.76 2.80
N LEU A 104 7.35 -9.59 2.31
CA LEU A 104 6.14 -10.00 3.01
C LEU A 104 6.14 -11.50 3.28
N GLU A 105 6.27 -12.34 2.25
CA GLU A 105 6.24 -13.80 2.39
C GLU A 105 7.31 -14.29 3.37
N ARG A 106 8.55 -13.81 3.26
CA ARG A 106 9.63 -14.15 4.20
C ARG A 106 9.28 -13.78 5.65
N ARG A 107 8.60 -12.65 5.86
CA ARG A 107 8.16 -12.23 7.19
C ARG A 107 7.09 -13.17 7.74
N LEU A 108 6.14 -13.57 6.90
CA LEU A 108 5.06 -14.49 7.27
C LEU A 108 5.59 -15.91 7.57
N GLN A 109 6.52 -16.41 6.75
CA GLN A 109 7.19 -17.71 6.94
C GLN A 109 7.97 -17.78 8.26
N ARG A 110 8.49 -16.64 8.75
CA ARG A 110 9.16 -16.52 10.06
C ARG A 110 8.19 -16.35 11.23
N GLY A 111 6.87 -16.34 10.98
CA GLY A 111 5.86 -16.10 12.00
C GLY A 111 5.83 -14.67 12.54
N ALA A 112 6.42 -13.70 11.84
CA ALA A 112 6.59 -12.32 12.32
C ALA A 112 5.46 -11.35 11.86
N GLY A 113 4.31 -11.89 11.47
CA GLY A 113 3.11 -11.10 11.14
C GLY A 113 2.34 -10.69 12.40
N ASP A 114 1.83 -9.46 12.43
CA ASP A 114 0.94 -8.98 13.49
C ASP A 114 -0.54 -9.18 13.12
N ASP A 115 -1.45 -9.00 14.09
CA ASP A 115 -2.90 -9.10 13.84
C ASP A 115 -3.35 -8.08 12.80
N GLU A 116 -2.75 -6.89 12.81
CA GLU A 116 -3.06 -5.80 11.89
C GLU A 116 -2.87 -6.19 10.43
N LEU A 117 -1.66 -6.67 10.11
CA LEU A 117 -1.29 -7.18 8.81
C LEU A 117 -2.19 -8.35 8.41
N ARG A 118 -2.59 -9.22 9.36
CA ARG A 118 -3.42 -10.38 9.05
C ARG A 118 -4.77 -10.00 8.49
N TRP A 119 -5.49 -9.08 9.13
CA TRP A 119 -6.80 -8.68 8.61
C TRP A 119 -6.70 -7.75 7.40
N MET A 120 -5.62 -6.96 7.29
CA MET A 120 -5.35 -6.21 6.06
C MET A 120 -5.17 -7.15 4.87
N LEU A 121 -4.37 -8.22 5.04
CA LEU A 121 -4.14 -9.20 3.99
C LEU A 121 -5.38 -10.04 3.70
N ALA A 122 -6.17 -10.42 4.71
CA ALA A 122 -7.43 -11.12 4.48
C ALA A 122 -8.36 -10.29 3.58
N TRP A 123 -8.40 -8.98 3.79
CA TRP A 123 -9.12 -8.04 2.94
C TRP A 123 -8.49 -7.91 1.54
N TYR A 124 -7.19 -7.62 1.44
CA TYR A 124 -6.52 -7.41 0.15
C TYR A 124 -6.58 -8.65 -0.76
N HIS A 125 -6.23 -9.81 -0.19
CA HIS A 125 -6.25 -11.08 -0.90
C HIS A 125 -7.69 -11.50 -1.26
N GLY A 126 -8.66 -11.23 -0.38
CA GLY A 126 -10.07 -11.51 -0.65
C GLY A 126 -10.68 -10.64 -1.75
N CYS A 127 -10.30 -9.36 -1.81
CA CYS A 127 -10.82 -8.43 -2.82
C CYS A 127 -10.12 -8.57 -4.17
N ALA A 128 -8.80 -8.75 -4.18
CA ALA A 128 -8.00 -8.84 -5.39
C ALA A 128 -6.63 -9.48 -5.11
N PRO A 129 -6.50 -10.80 -5.29
CA PRO A 129 -5.28 -11.53 -4.97
C PRO A 129 -4.16 -11.33 -6.02
N LEU A 130 -4.48 -10.78 -7.20
CA LEU A 130 -3.59 -10.70 -8.37
C LEU A 130 -2.14 -10.27 -8.06
N PRO A 131 -1.87 -9.21 -7.26
CA PRO A 131 -0.48 -8.81 -6.97
C PRO A 131 0.31 -9.88 -6.23
N PHE A 132 -0.37 -10.65 -5.37
CA PHE A 132 0.25 -11.73 -4.61
C PHE A 132 0.44 -12.98 -5.47
N ASP A 133 -0.52 -13.26 -6.36
CA ASP A 133 -0.45 -14.41 -7.27
C ASP A 133 0.66 -14.24 -8.34
N VAL A 134 0.83 -13.01 -8.85
CA VAL A 134 1.82 -12.71 -9.91
C VAL A 134 3.24 -12.61 -9.36
N TYR A 135 3.40 -12.02 -8.17
CA TYR A 135 4.72 -11.69 -7.64
C TYR A 135 5.16 -12.55 -6.45
N GLY A 136 4.27 -13.37 -5.89
CA GLY A 136 4.58 -14.29 -4.80
C GLY A 136 5.27 -15.57 -5.25
N SER A 137 5.79 -16.31 -4.29
CA SER A 137 6.53 -17.57 -4.50
C SER A 137 5.60 -18.79 -4.60
N GLY A 138 4.33 -18.59 -4.94
CA GLY A 138 3.31 -19.66 -5.00
C GLY A 138 2.13 -19.51 -4.03
N GLY A 139 1.93 -18.35 -3.40
CA GLY A 139 0.70 -18.00 -2.66
C GLY A 139 0.51 -18.65 -1.28
N ASP A 140 1.22 -19.75 -0.99
CA ASP A 140 1.03 -20.55 0.23
C ASP A 140 1.24 -19.78 1.54
N ALA A 141 2.22 -18.87 1.60
CA ALA A 141 2.52 -18.14 2.83
C ALA A 141 1.42 -17.13 3.21
N ILE A 142 0.89 -16.40 2.23
CA ILE A 142 -0.19 -15.43 2.46
C ILE A 142 -1.49 -16.16 2.73
N ALA A 143 -1.84 -17.14 1.88
CA ALA A 143 -3.05 -17.95 2.04
C ALA A 143 -3.09 -18.65 3.41
N GLY A 144 -1.97 -19.26 3.83
CA GLY A 144 -1.85 -19.89 5.15
C GLY A 144 -1.95 -18.90 6.30
N PHE A 145 -1.39 -17.68 6.16
CA PHE A 145 -1.43 -16.66 7.21
C PHE A 145 -2.85 -16.10 7.44
N VAL A 146 -3.62 -15.93 6.36
CA VAL A 146 -5.01 -15.43 6.43
C VAL A 146 -6.05 -16.53 6.58
N ALA A 147 -5.65 -17.80 6.56
CA ALA A 147 -6.57 -18.93 6.71
C ALA A 147 -7.45 -18.77 7.97
N GLY A 148 -8.75 -19.05 7.82
CA GLY A 148 -9.74 -18.91 8.89
C GLY A 148 -10.14 -17.46 9.23
N HIS A 149 -9.61 -16.45 8.53
CA HIS A 149 -10.02 -15.06 8.73
C HIS A 149 -11.02 -14.62 7.66
N ALA A 150 -12.14 -14.04 8.08
CA ALA A 150 -13.12 -13.48 7.16
C ALA A 150 -12.55 -12.24 6.45
N VAL A 151 -12.85 -12.08 5.16
CA VAL A 151 -12.47 -10.92 4.34
C VAL A 151 -12.94 -9.61 5.01
N ASP A 152 -14.19 -9.58 5.51
CA ASP A 152 -14.77 -8.45 6.26
C ASP A 152 -14.46 -8.49 7.77
N GLY A 153 -13.54 -9.34 8.23
CA GLY A 153 -13.19 -9.47 9.65
C GLY A 153 -12.61 -8.20 10.28
N TRP A 154 -12.25 -7.20 9.47
CA TRP A 154 -11.89 -5.86 9.96
C TRP A 154 -13.08 -5.09 10.52
N ARG A 155 -14.32 -5.36 10.07
CA ARG A 155 -15.53 -4.64 10.51
C ARG A 155 -15.90 -4.90 11.96
N THR A 156 -15.61 -6.11 12.45
CA THR A 156 -15.87 -6.50 13.84
C THR A 156 -14.79 -6.03 14.80
N ARG A 157 -13.68 -5.50 14.28
CA ARG A 157 -12.64 -4.89 15.10
C ARG A 157 -13.06 -3.46 15.44
N ALA A 158 -12.94 -3.08 16.72
CA ALA A 158 -13.17 -1.72 17.20
C ALA A 158 -12.01 -0.77 16.78
N LEU A 159 -11.78 -0.65 15.47
CA LEU A 159 -10.69 0.13 14.88
C LEU A 159 -11.03 1.61 14.95
N ALA A 160 -10.28 2.37 15.75
CA ALA A 160 -10.41 3.82 15.78
C ALA A 160 -9.84 4.44 14.49
N PRO A 161 -10.60 5.25 13.73
CA PRO A 161 -10.08 5.94 12.53
C PRO A 161 -8.82 6.77 12.79
N ALA A 162 -8.65 7.26 14.04
CA ALA A 162 -7.46 7.99 14.48
C ALA A 162 -6.17 7.17 14.39
N ALA A 163 -6.22 5.84 14.56
CA ALA A 163 -5.06 4.96 14.45
C ALA A 163 -4.46 4.92 13.04
N PHE A 164 -5.21 5.39 12.04
CA PHE A 164 -4.77 5.43 10.65
C PHE A 164 -4.21 6.79 10.21
N ARG A 165 -4.18 7.79 11.11
CA ARG A 165 -3.60 9.12 10.81
C ARG A 165 -2.10 9.00 10.54
N ASN A 166 -1.60 9.80 9.61
CA ASN A 166 -0.17 9.85 9.23
C ASN A 166 0.40 8.51 8.72
N ARG A 167 -0.45 7.68 8.10
CA ARG A 167 -0.06 6.40 7.46
C ARG A 167 -0.18 6.42 5.93
N GLY A 168 0.02 7.59 5.33
CA GLY A 168 -0.02 7.76 3.87
C GLY A 168 -1.37 7.41 3.25
N GLN A 169 -1.32 6.91 2.01
CA GLN A 169 -2.47 6.42 1.26
C GLN A 169 -3.14 5.24 1.97
N MET A 170 -2.37 4.32 2.54
CA MET A 170 -2.91 3.16 3.28
C MET A 170 -3.82 3.62 4.42
N GLY A 171 -3.36 4.60 5.21
CA GLY A 171 -4.16 5.19 6.28
C GLY A 171 -5.41 5.90 5.77
N ARG A 172 -5.31 6.63 4.65
CA ARG A 172 -6.46 7.27 4.01
C ARG A 172 -7.49 6.23 3.56
N TYR A 173 -7.05 5.18 2.89
CA TYR A 173 -7.90 4.09 2.39
C TYR A 173 -8.70 3.45 3.53
N TRP A 174 -8.02 3.04 4.61
CA TRP A 174 -8.70 2.39 5.73
C TRP A 174 -9.68 3.32 6.46
N ARG A 175 -9.36 4.62 6.60
CA ARG A 175 -10.34 5.60 7.13
C ARG A 175 -11.56 5.71 6.24
N GLU A 176 -11.38 5.82 4.93
CA GLU A 176 -12.50 5.89 3.99
C GLU A 176 -13.37 4.63 4.00
N LEU A 177 -12.75 3.46 4.21
CA LEU A 177 -13.47 2.19 4.35
C LEU A 177 -14.25 2.11 5.67
N LEU A 178 -13.63 2.51 6.79
CA LEU A 178 -14.26 2.56 8.12
C LEU A 178 -15.40 3.56 8.20
N ASP A 179 -15.28 4.71 7.51
CA ASP A 179 -16.33 5.73 7.40
C ASP A 179 -17.46 5.33 6.43
N GLY A 180 -17.38 4.17 5.79
CA GLY A 180 -18.37 3.69 4.80
C GLY A 180 -18.33 4.41 3.45
N ARG A 181 -17.41 5.34 3.24
CA ARG A 181 -17.30 6.17 2.03
C ARG A 181 -16.79 5.41 0.79
N ARG A 182 -16.26 4.20 0.98
CA ARG A 182 -15.71 3.33 -0.08
C ARG A 182 -16.50 2.06 -0.39
N LEU A 183 -17.63 1.83 0.27
CA LEU A 183 -18.40 0.57 0.14
C LEU A 183 -19.15 0.40 -1.21
N GLY A 184 -18.93 1.27 -2.20
CA GLY A 184 -19.65 1.26 -3.48
C GLY A 184 -18.87 0.74 -4.70
N ALA A 185 -17.62 0.27 -4.56
CA ALA A 185 -16.74 -0.05 -5.70
C ALA A 185 -16.20 -1.49 -5.72
N ALA A 186 -16.66 -2.37 -4.84
CA ALA A 186 -16.22 -3.76 -4.73
C ALA A 186 -17.41 -4.74 -4.81
N GLY A 187 -18.30 -4.51 -5.79
CA GLY A 187 -19.39 -5.40 -6.15
C GLY A 187 -19.28 -5.80 -7.61
#